data_AF-A0A6B3I2W2-F1
#
_entry.id   AF-A0A6B3I2W2-F1
#
_cell.length_a   1.000
_cell.length_b   1.000
_cell.length_c   1.000
_cell.angle_alpha   90.00
_cell.angle_beta   90.00
_cell.angle_gamma   90.00
#
_symmetry.space_group_name_H-M   'P 1'
#
loop_
_entity.id
_entity.type
_entity.pdbx_description
1 polymer ?
#
loop_
_entity_poly.entity_id
_entity_poly.type
_entity_poly.pdbx_seq_one_letter_code
_entity_poly.pdbx_strand_id
1 'polypeptide(L)' 'VFAGAHLDSVSSGAGINDNASGSAAVLETALAVSRAGYQPDKHLRFAWWGAEELGLIGSKYYVNNLPAAERSKISGY' A
#
# COMPACT_ATOMS: atom_id res chain seq x y z
N VAL A 1 1.00 -11.54 1.51
CA VAL A 1 1.36 -10.71 0.34
C VAL A 1 0.89 -9.30 0.61
N PHE A 2 1.65 -8.29 0.21
CA PHE A 2 1.37 -6.88 0.46
C PHE A 2 1.18 -6.20 -0.90
N ALA A 3 0.16 -5.36 -1.07
CA ALA A 3 0.08 -4.37 -2.14
C ALA A 3 -0.03 -2.96 -1.53
N GLY A 4 0.59 -1.97 -2.16
CA GLY A 4 0.49 -0.59 -1.69
C GLY A 4 0.75 0.45 -2.77
N ALA A 5 0.20 1.63 -2.55
CA ALA A 5 0.38 2.85 -3.34
C ALA A 5 0.58 4.03 -2.38
N HIS A 6 1.04 5.19 -2.85
CA HIS A 6 1.01 6.39 -2.02
C HIS A 6 -0.23 7.23 -2.27
N LEU A 7 -0.64 7.95 -1.23
CA LEU A 7 -1.86 8.75 -1.20
C LEU A 7 -1.58 10.24 -1.28
N ASP A 8 -0.37 10.68 -0.95
CA ASP A 8 0.06 12.06 -1.19
C ASP A 8 0.37 12.29 -2.67
N SER A 9 0.46 13.57 -3.04
CA SER A 9 0.87 14.04 -4.36
C SER A 9 1.60 15.38 -4.21
N VAL A 10 2.14 15.89 -5.32
CA VAL A 10 2.79 17.20 -5.41
C VAL A 10 1.80 18.32 -5.72
N SER A 11 2.19 19.57 -5.41
CA SER A 11 1.36 20.76 -5.69
C SER A 11 1.33 21.16 -7.17
N SER A 12 2.23 20.63 -8.01
CA SER A 12 2.34 20.97 -9.43
C SER A 12 1.27 20.31 -10.31
N GLY A 13 0.51 19.35 -9.78
CA GLY A 13 -0.49 18.61 -10.54
C GLY A 13 -1.58 18.01 -9.65
N ALA A 14 -2.62 17.48 -10.29
CA ALA A 14 -3.78 16.94 -9.58
C ALA A 14 -3.56 15.53 -8.99
N GLY A 15 -2.42 14.90 -9.23
CA GLY A 15 -2.09 13.58 -8.70
C GLY A 15 -2.95 12.41 -9.19
N ILE A 16 -3.69 12.60 -10.30
CA ILE A 16 -4.68 11.61 -10.77
C ILE A 16 -4.00 10.29 -11.15
N ASN A 17 -2.89 10.35 -11.89
CA ASN A 17 -2.12 9.15 -12.22
C ASN A 17 -0.97 8.88 -11.24
N ASP A 18 -0.51 9.92 -10.54
CA ASP A 18 0.58 9.85 -9.56
C ASP A 18 0.11 10.43 -8.22
N ASN A 19 -0.54 9.65 -7.36
CA ASN A 19 -0.78 8.20 -7.50
C ASN A 19 -2.21 7.78 -7.09
N ALA A 20 -3.18 8.61 -7.45
CA ALA A 20 -4.58 8.27 -7.22
C ALA A 20 -5.00 7.02 -8.02
N SER A 21 -4.44 6.77 -9.21
CA SER A 21 -4.71 5.56 -10.00
C SER A 21 -4.24 4.29 -9.30
N GLY A 22 -3.01 4.25 -8.77
CA GLY A 22 -2.51 3.12 -7.99
C GLY A 22 -3.27 2.96 -6.67
N SER A 23 -3.57 4.07 -5.99
CA SER A 23 -4.41 4.07 -4.79
C SER A 23 -5.80 3.49 -5.03
N ALA A 24 -6.42 3.83 -6.16
CA ALA A 24 -7.71 3.27 -6.57
C ALA A 24 -7.60 1.78 -6.91
N ALA A 25 -6.53 1.35 -7.57
CA ALA A 25 -6.30 -0.07 -7.86
C ALA A 25 -6.14 -0.92 -6.58
N VAL A 26 -5.43 -0.41 -5.56
CA VAL A 26 -5.29 -1.07 -4.26
C VAL A 26 -6.66 -1.19 -3.58
N LEU A 27 -7.46 -0.12 -3.58
CA LEU A 27 -8.80 -0.12 -2.99
C LEU A 27 -9.71 -1.14 -3.69
N GLU A 28 -9.78 -1.08 -5.01
CA GLU A 28 -10.66 -1.95 -5.80
C GLU A 28 -10.26 -3.42 -5.67
N THR A 29 -8.95 -3.71 -5.56
CA THR A 29 -8.48 -5.08 -5.29
C THR A 29 -8.97 -5.59 -3.92
N ALA A 30 -8.88 -4.77 -2.87
CA ALA A 30 -9.37 -5.14 -1.55
C ALA A 30 -10.90 -5.37 -1.54
N LEU A 31 -11.65 -4.51 -2.23
CA LEU A 31 -13.10 -4.67 -2.39
C LEU A 31 -13.45 -5.92 -3.20
N ALA A 32 -12.71 -6.23 -4.27
CA ALA A 32 -12.93 -7.41 -5.08
C ALA A 32 -12.70 -8.71 -4.28
N VAL A 33 -11.63 -8.77 -3.47
CA VAL A 33 -11.37 -9.88 -2.54
C VAL A 33 -12.54 -10.08 -1.58
N SER A 34 -13.05 -8.99 -0.99
CA SER A 34 -14.18 -9.04 -0.07
C SER A 34 -15.46 -9.52 -0.74
N ARG A 35 -15.83 -8.96 -1.90
CA ARG A 35 -17.03 -9.36 -2.66
C ARG A 35 -16.98 -10.81 -3.12
N ALA A 36 -15.79 -11.31 -3.48
CA ALA A 36 -15.60 -12.70 -3.85
C ALA A 36 -15.69 -13.67 -2.65
N GLY A 37 -15.73 -13.16 -1.41
CA GLY A 37 -15.64 -13.98 -0.21
C GLY A 37 -14.32 -14.78 -0.15
N TYR A 38 -13.28 -14.28 -0.81
CA TYR A 38 -12.03 -15.02 -0.97
C TYR A 38 -11.33 -15.20 0.37
N GLN A 39 -10.95 -16.45 0.69
CA GLN A 39 -10.27 -16.84 1.92
C GLN A 39 -8.84 -17.29 1.59
N PRO A 40 -7.88 -16.37 1.51
CA PRO A 40 -6.51 -16.72 1.17
C PRO A 40 -5.82 -17.44 2.34
N ASP A 41 -4.98 -18.43 2.02
CA ASP A 41 -4.13 -19.12 3.00
C ASP A 41 -3.10 -18.19 3.67
N LYS A 42 -2.82 -17.04 3.05
CA LYS A 42 -1.90 -16.01 3.55
C LYS A 42 -2.65 -14.70 3.74
N HIS A 43 -2.28 -13.98 4.80
CA HIS A 43 -2.80 -12.64 5.06
C HIS A 43 -2.42 -11.69 3.91
N LEU A 44 -3.43 -11.00 3.36
CA LEU A 44 -3.28 -9.89 2.43
C LEU A 44 -3.17 -8.57 3.21
N ARG A 45 -2.19 -7.75 2.88
CA ARG A 45 -2.04 -6.39 3.43
C ARG A 45 -2.24 -5.39 2.30
N PHE A 46 -3.00 -4.34 2.55
CA PHE A 46 -3.21 -3.21 1.64
C PHE A 46 -2.77 -1.94 2.36
N ALA A 47 -1.99 -1.08 1.71
CA ALA A 47 -1.54 0.17 2.32
C ALA A 47 -1.57 1.36 1.36
N TRP A 48 -1.74 2.51 2.00
CA TRP A 48 -1.65 3.84 1.41
C TRP A 48 -0.55 4.59 2.14
N TRP A 49 0.58 4.80 1.49
CA TRP A 49 1.73 5.49 2.07
C TRP A 49 1.53 7.00 2.00
N GLY A 50 1.93 7.70 3.05
CA GLY A 50 2.01 9.17 3.03
C GLY A 50 3.45 9.64 2.86
N ALA A 51 3.59 10.88 2.41
CA ALA A 51 4.87 11.56 2.20
C ALA A 51 5.86 10.73 1.36
N GLU A 52 5.35 10.07 0.32
CA GLU A 52 6.17 9.37 -0.67
C GLU A 52 6.97 10.38 -1.50
N GLU A 53 6.31 11.46 -1.93
CA GLU A 53 6.87 12.51 -2.78
C GLU A 53 7.98 13.29 -2.08
N LEU A 54 8.00 13.21 -0.74
CA LEU A 54 9.03 13.81 0.12
C LEU A 54 10.21 12.85 0.40
N GLY A 55 10.27 11.71 -0.30
CA GLY A 55 11.38 10.76 -0.22
C GLY A 55 11.05 9.46 0.53
N LEU A 56 9.87 8.88 0.26
CA LEU A 56 9.41 7.58 0.79
C LEU A 56 9.24 7.56 2.31
N ILE A 57 8.87 8.70 2.91
CA ILE A 57 8.94 8.87 4.37
C ILE A 57 8.03 7.86 5.09
N GLY A 58 6.77 7.75 4.68
CA GLY A 58 5.81 6.85 5.33
C GLY A 58 6.19 5.38 5.22
N SER A 59 6.59 4.93 4.03
CA SER A 59 6.96 3.52 3.80
C SER A 59 8.28 3.16 4.49
N LYS A 60 9.30 4.04 4.47
CA LYS A 60 10.54 3.86 5.24
C LYS A 60 10.25 3.80 6.73
N TYR A 61 9.41 4.70 7.24
CA TYR A 61 9.03 4.68 8.65
C TYR A 61 8.38 3.36 9.03
N TYR A 62 7.40 2.88 8.23
CA TYR A 62 6.77 1.58 8.47
C TYR A 62 7.78 0.44 8.51
N VAL A 63 8.64 0.31 7.49
CA VAL A 63 9.61 -0.80 7.41
C VAL A 63 10.64 -0.74 8.52
N ASN A 64 11.11 0.45 8.89
CA ASN A 64 12.13 0.62 9.94
C ASN A 64 11.59 0.37 11.35
N ASN A 65 10.29 0.58 11.57
CA ASN A 65 9.64 0.37 12.87
C ASN A 65 8.88 -0.96 12.96
N LEU A 66 8.76 -1.71 11.86
CA LEU A 66 8.13 -3.02 11.87
C LEU A 66 9.07 -4.03 12.56
N PRO A 67 8.63 -4.74 13.61
CA PRO A 67 9.45 -5.76 14.27
C PRO A 67 9.99 -6.79 13.27
N ALA A 68 11.23 -7.23 13.43
CA ALA A 68 11.87 -8.16 12.50
C ALA A 68 11.05 -9.45 12.30
N ALA A 69 10.40 -9.95 13.36
CA ALA A 69 9.53 -11.12 13.30
C ALA A 69 8.24 -10.89 12.49
N GLU A 70 7.76 -9.66 12.38
CA GLU A 70 6.62 -9.31 11.53
C GLU A 70 7.08 -9.03 10.09
N ARG A 71 8.27 -8.44 9.92
CA ARG A 71 8.87 -8.19 8.62
C ARG A 71 9.15 -9.50 7.87
N SER A 72 9.62 -10.53 8.57
CA SER A 72 9.88 -11.86 7.97
C SER A 72 8.62 -12.57 7.46
N LYS A 73 7.42 -12.16 7.91
CA LYS A 73 6.14 -12.71 7.44
C LYS A 73 5.67 -12.12 6.11
N ILE A 74 6.31 -11.05 5.63
CA ILE A 74 5.97 -10.44 4.33
C ILE A 74 6.64 -11.26 3.22
N SER A 75 5.83 -12.05 2.52
CA SER A 75 6.30 -12.94 1.44
C SER A 75 6.49 -12.25 0.08
N GLY A 76 6.10 -10.97 -0.04
CA GLY A 76 6.14 -10.19 -1.26
C GLY A 76 5.40 -8.86 -1.09
N TYR A 77 5.86 -7.84 -1.80
CA TYR A 77 5.30 -6.49 -1.92
C TYR A 77 5.17 -6.15 -3.41
#